data_AF-A0A9J7BXY4-F1
#
_entry.id   AF-A0A9J7BXY4-F1
#
_cell.length_a   1.000
_cell.length_b   1.000
_cell.length_c   1.000
_cell.angle_alpha   90.00
_cell.angle_beta   90.00
_cell.angle_gamma   90.00
#
_symmetry.space_group_name_H-M   'P 1'
#
loop_
_entity.id
_entity.type
_entity.pdbx_description
1 polymer ?
#
loop_
_entity_poly.entity_id
_entity_poly.type
_entity_poly.pdbx_seq_one_letter_code
_entity_poly.pdbx_strand_id
1 'polypeptide(L)'
;MGQTFSKRSLKASAEPVIHVYGDAAVAEFDWDFHATLRKDGSPVHTTGRESQFYVKFPDKGWRLVHVHYSGPAVPPPSNGQF
;
A
#
# COMPACT_ATOMS: atom_id res chain seq x y z
N MET A 1 -5.64 7.47 14.77
CA MET A 1 -4.51 7.59 13.81
C MET A 1 -4.67 8.71 12.76
N GLY A 2 -5.60 9.66 12.89
CA GLY A 2 -5.80 10.72 11.86
C GLY A 2 -5.00 12.01 12.03
N GLN A 3 -4.24 12.14 13.13
CA GLN A 3 -3.69 13.43 13.59
C GLN A 3 -2.22 13.67 13.25
N THR A 4 -1.52 12.71 12.63
CA THR A 4 -0.09 12.87 12.33
C THR A 4 0.16 13.85 11.17
N PHE A 5 -0.69 13.80 10.15
CA PHE A 5 -0.50 14.55 8.90
C PHE A 5 -1.63 15.56 8.64
N SER A 6 -1.27 16.78 8.21
CA SER A 6 -2.20 17.83 7.79
C SER A 6 -2.68 17.65 6.35
N LYS A 7 -1.81 17.14 5.48
CA LYS A 7 -2.08 16.78 4.09
C LYS A 7 -1.56 15.38 3.82
N ARG A 8 -2.27 14.62 2.97
CA ARG A 8 -1.94 13.24 2.60
C ARG A 8 -2.30 13.02 1.13
N SER A 9 -1.39 12.41 0.38
CA SER A 9 -1.59 11.98 -1.00
C SER A 9 -0.93 10.61 -1.15
N LEU A 10 -1.74 9.58 -1.35
CA LEU A 10 -1.28 8.22 -1.68
C LEU A 10 -1.68 7.94 -3.11
N LYS A 11 -0.74 7.47 -3.93
CA LYS A 11 -0.99 7.06 -5.31
C LYS A 11 -0.38 5.69 -5.54
N ALA A 12 -1.06 4.85 -6.32
CA ALA A 12 -0.43 3.68 -6.89
C ALA A 12 0.58 4.15 -7.96
N SER A 13 1.76 3.56 -7.98
CA SER A 13 2.84 3.90 -8.92
C SER A 13 2.53 3.41 -10.35
N ALA A 14 1.68 2.39 -10.47
CA ALA A 14 1.17 1.82 -11.70
C ALA A 14 -0.25 1.25 -11.49
N GLU A 15 -0.87 0.72 -12.53
CA GLU A 15 -2.11 -0.03 -12.40
C GLU A 15 -1.90 -1.26 -11.49
N PRO A 16 -2.78 -1.49 -10.49
CA PRO A 16 -2.70 -2.66 -9.64
C PRO A 16 -2.84 -3.97 -10.42
N VAL A 17 -2.05 -4.97 -10.06
CA VAL A 17 -2.24 -6.35 -10.54
C VAL A 17 -3.32 -6.99 -9.68
N ILE A 18 -4.32 -7.61 -10.32
CA ILE A 18 -5.47 -8.22 -9.62
C ILE A 18 -5.57 -9.70 -10.00
N HIS A 19 -5.51 -10.56 -8.98
CA HIS A 19 -5.73 -12.00 -9.09
C HIS A 19 -7.08 -12.37 -8.46
N VAL A 20 -7.95 -13.03 -9.22
CA VAL A 20 -9.30 -13.42 -8.77
C VAL A 20 -9.37 -14.94 -8.57
N TYR A 21 -9.86 -15.35 -7.40
CA TYR A 21 -10.00 -16.73 -6.93
C TYR A 21 -11.46 -16.97 -6.48
N GLY A 22 -12.38 -17.12 -7.43
CA GLY A 22 -13.80 -17.22 -7.14
C GLY A 22 -14.33 -15.96 -6.46
N ASP A 23 -14.80 -16.10 -5.22
CA ASP A 23 -15.27 -14.97 -4.39
C ASP A 23 -14.17 -14.31 -3.55
N ALA A 24 -12.91 -14.65 -3.78
CA ALA A 24 -11.74 -13.97 -3.20
C ALA A 24 -10.90 -13.29 -4.29
N ALA A 25 -10.20 -12.21 -3.94
CA ALA A 25 -9.24 -11.56 -4.83
C ALA A 25 -8.08 -10.97 -4.05
N VAL A 26 -6.91 -10.93 -4.68
CA VAL A 26 -5.71 -10.25 -4.18
C VAL A 26 -5.35 -9.14 -5.17
N ALA A 27 -5.19 -7.92 -4.67
CA ALA A 27 -4.69 -6.78 -5.42
C ALA A 27 -3.31 -6.39 -4.90
N GLU A 28 -2.34 -6.27 -5.79
CA GLU A 28 -0.95 -5.96 -5.48
C GLU A 28 -0.53 -4.70 -6.24
N PHE A 29 0.08 -3.75 -5.53
CA PHE A 29 0.59 -2.52 -6.13
C PHE A 29 1.73 -1.91 -5.33
N ASP A 30 2.63 -1.24 -6.03
CA ASP A 30 3.56 -0.28 -5.44
C ASP A 30 2.86 1.06 -5.22
N TRP A 31 3.25 1.77 -4.17
CA TRP A 31 2.68 3.08 -3.83
C TRP A 31 3.74 4.14 -3.56
N ASP A 32 3.32 5.38 -3.79
CA ASP A 32 4.04 6.62 -3.49
C ASP A 32 3.17 7.48 -2.55
N PHE A 33 3.70 7.78 -1.37
CA PHE A 33 3.02 8.53 -0.32
C PHE A 33 3.74 9.84 0.00
N HIS A 34 3.05 10.95 -0.26
CA HIS A 34 3.43 12.28 0.16
C HIS A 34 2.52 12.79 1.28
N ALA A 35 3.12 13.32 2.35
CA ALA A 35 2.38 13.91 3.45
C ALA A 35 3.10 15.13 4.05
N THR A 36 2.37 15.87 4.88
CA THR A 36 2.91 17.00 5.65
C THR A 36 2.64 16.76 7.13
N LEU A 37 3.68 16.75 7.97
CA LEU A 37 3.54 16.57 9.41
C LEU A 37 2.81 17.76 10.04
N ARG A 38 1.87 17.50 10.94
CA ARG A 38 1.16 18.58 11.66
C ARG A 38 2.06 19.33 12.64
N LYS A 39 3.04 18.65 13.23
CA LYS A 39 3.86 19.19 14.32
C LYS A 39 4.68 20.42 13.89
N ASP A 40 5.18 20.44 12.67
CA ASP A 40 6.14 21.43 12.18
C ASP A 40 5.98 21.78 10.68
N GLY A 41 5.01 21.17 9.99
CA GLY A 41 4.81 21.39 8.56
C GLY A 41 5.86 20.71 7.67
N SER A 42 6.75 19.87 8.21
CA SER A 42 7.76 19.19 7.41
C SER A 42 7.15 18.17 6.44
N PRO A 43 7.72 18.02 5.22
CA PRO A 43 7.28 17.02 4.28
C PRO A 43 7.75 15.62 4.67
N VAL A 44 6.91 14.62 4.43
CA VAL A 44 7.25 13.19 4.50
C VAL A 44 6.98 12.59 3.13
N HIS A 45 7.95 11.83 2.65
CA HIS A 45 7.84 11.06 1.42
C HIS A 45 8.33 9.64 1.70
N THR A 46 7.46 8.66 1.45
CA THR A 46 7.75 7.23 1.59
C THR A 46 7.16 6.50 0.41
N THR A 47 7.81 5.42 -0.02
CA THR A 47 7.29 4.49 -1.02
C THR A 47 7.14 3.10 -0.41
N GLY A 48 6.47 2.19 -1.11
CA GLY A 48 6.39 0.81 -0.66
C GLY A 48 5.53 -0.08 -1.53
N ARG A 49 5.25 -1.26 -0.99
CA ARG A 49 4.41 -2.31 -1.59
C ARG A 49 3.19 -2.52 -0.74
N GLU A 50 2.07 -2.86 -1.36
CA GLU A 50 0.83 -3.23 -0.67
C GLU A 50 0.15 -4.40 -1.35
N SER A 51 -0.35 -5.33 -0.51
CA SER A 51 -1.22 -6.43 -0.90
C SER A 51 -2.54 -6.28 -0.16
N GLN A 52 -3.63 -6.21 -0.92
CA GLN A 52 -4.99 -6.09 -0.42
C GLN A 52 -5.78 -7.35 -0.74
N PHE A 53 -6.48 -7.89 0.25
CA PHE A 53 -7.32 -9.07 0.08
C PHE A 53 -8.78 -8.65 0.12
N TYR A 54 -9.52 -9.10 -0.87
CA TYR A 54 -10.94 -8.83 -1.02
C TYR A 54 -11.73 -10.14 -0.97
N VAL A 55 -12.92 -10.06 -0.36
CA VAL A 55 -13.93 -11.13 -0.42
C VAL A 55 -15.24 -10.55 -0.93
N LYS A 56 -15.89 -11.25 -1.85
CA LYS A 56 -17.21 -10.93 -2.38
C LYS A 56 -18.27 -11.55 -1.49
N PHE A 57 -19.03 -10.71 -0.80
CA PHE A 57 -20.18 -11.15 -0.01
C PHE A 57 -21.47 -11.03 -0.82
N PRO A 58 -22.41 -12.00 -0.74
CA PRO A 58 -23.63 -12.02 -1.56
C PRO A 58 -24.40 -10.69 -1.61
N ASP A 59 -24.60 -10.03 -0.46
CA ASP A 59 -25.42 -8.80 -0.38
C ASP A 59 -24.60 -7.51 -0.30
N LYS A 60 -23.26 -7.61 -0.27
CA LYS A 60 -22.38 -6.44 -0.10
C LYS A 60 -21.45 -6.24 -1.30
N GLY A 61 -21.24 -7.27 -2.13
CA GLY A 61 -20.21 -7.26 -3.15
C GLY A 61 -18.81 -7.36 -2.55
N TRP A 62 -17.80 -6.93 -3.30
CA TRP A 62 -16.40 -6.97 -2.88
C TRP A 62 -16.13 -6.06 -1.69
N ARG A 63 -15.44 -6.60 -0.68
CA ARG A 63 -14.99 -5.86 0.51
C ARG A 63 -13.56 -6.21 0.82
N LEU A 64 -12.79 -5.19 1.17
CA LEU A 64 -11.43 -5.33 1.69
C LEU A 64 -11.47 -6.00 3.06
N VAL A 65 -10.84 -7.17 3.20
CA VAL A 65 -10.82 -7.96 4.44
C VAL A 65 -9.45 -8.00 5.08
N HIS A 66 -8.37 -7.74 4.33
CA HIS A 66 -7.01 -7.65 4.86
C HIS A 66 -6.16 -6.71 4.01
N VAL A 67 -5.24 -6.01 4.66
CA VAL A 67 -4.20 -5.20 4.03
C VAL A 67 -2.87 -5.56 4.68
N HIS A 68 -1.86 -5.82 3.87
CA HIS A 68 -0.47 -5.84 4.29
C HIS A 68 0.30 -4.84 3.44
N TYR A 69 1.02 -3.92 4.07
CA TYR A 69 1.95 -3.03 3.38
C TYR A 69 3.33 -3.08 4.02
N SER A 70 4.35 -2.77 3.21
CA SER A 70 5.74 -2.69 3.66
C SER A 70 6.45 -1.55 2.93
N GLY A 71 7.66 -1.21 3.36
CA GLY A 71 8.56 -0.36 2.58
C GLY A 71 8.95 -0.98 1.22
N PRO A 72 9.73 -0.26 0.41
CA PRO A 72 10.19 -0.76 -0.88
C PRO A 72 11.12 -1.96 -0.68
N ALA A 73 11.38 -2.70 -1.75
CA ALA A 73 12.37 -3.79 -1.70
C ALA A 73 13.73 -3.23 -1.28
N VAL A 74 14.39 -3.89 -0.33
CA VAL A 74 15.78 -3.61 0.02
C VAL A 74 16.65 -4.46 -0.90
N PRO A 75 17.46 -3.85 -1.79
CA PRO A 75 18.36 -4.62 -2.64
C PRO A 75 19.32 -5.44 -1.77
N PRO A 76 19.74 -6.63 -2.22
CA PRO A 76 20.81 -7.35 -1.55
C PRO A 76 22.05 -6.46 -1.44
N PRO A 77 22.88 -6.64 -0.39
CA PRO A 77 24.16 -5.94 -0.30
C PRO A 77 24.96 -6.14 -1.59
N SER A 78 25.58 -5.08 -2.09
CA SER A 78 26.31 -5.07 -3.37
C SER A 78 27.50 -6.05 -3.44
N ASN A 79 27.80 -6.78 -2.36
CA ASN A 79 29.06 -7.50 -2.19
C ASN A 79 28.92 -9.04 -2.30
N GLY A 80 27.80 -9.55 -2.85
CA GLY A 80 27.74 -10.92 -3.39
C GLY A 80 27.98 -12.07 -2.41
N GLN A 81 27.87 -11.86 -1.09
CA GLN A 81 27.91 -12.94 -0.10
C GLN A 81 26.49 -13.31 0.31
N PHE A 82 26.10 -14.54 -0.06
CA PHE A 82 24.95 -15.26 0.49
C PHE A 82 25.40 -16.08 1.70
#